data_AF-A0A160FUB1-F1
#
_entry.id   AF-A0A160FUB1-F1
#
_cell.length_a   1.000
_cell.length_b   1.000
_cell.length_c   1.000
_cell.angle_alpha   90.00
_cell.angle_beta   90.00
_cell.angle_gamma   90.00
#
_symmetry.space_group_name_H-M   'P 1'
#
loop_
_entity.id
_entity.type
_entity.pdbx_description
1 polymer ?
#
loop_
_entity_poly.entity_id
_entity_poly.type
_entity_poly.pdbx_seq_one_letter_code
_entity_poly.pdbx_strand_id
1 'polypeptide(L)'
;MFTVAVCGVGLFFDLLEIVLGNALSVVFSAPPHAATSRELSFLLSSLYIGAAIGAPACGFLADRFGRKVVLTLILFRLAALSVCEGMSPNIATLTLFRVLADVSIEAFWPLVVAYLTDILVLSVLLLALAPRSRSREPVYKERPR
;
A
#
# COMPACT_ATOMS: atom_id res chain seq x y z
N MET A 1 -8.85 3.21 -14.29
CA MET A 1 -9.91 2.95 -13.28
C MET A 1 -9.67 1.66 -12.50
N PHE A 2 -9.50 0.50 -13.14
CA PHE A 2 -9.26 -0.78 -12.44
C PHE A 2 -8.08 -0.75 -11.43
N THR A 3 -6.91 -0.23 -11.83
CA THR A 3 -5.74 -0.16 -10.92
C THR A 3 -5.99 0.69 -9.68
N VAL A 4 -6.77 1.77 -9.81
CA VAL A 4 -7.10 2.65 -8.66
C VAL A 4 -7.99 1.91 -7.66
N ALA A 5 -8.95 1.12 -8.16
CA ALA A 5 -9.76 0.27 -7.30
C ALA A 5 -8.91 -0.78 -6.57
N VAL A 6 -7.95 -1.41 -7.25
CA VAL A 6 -7.02 -2.37 -6.64
C VAL A 6 -6.15 -1.70 -5.58
N CYS A 7 -5.63 -0.48 -5.82
CA CYS A 7 -4.93 0.29 -4.80
C CYS A 7 -5.85 0.64 -3.61
N GLY A 8 -7.10 1.00 -3.85
CA GLY A 8 -8.08 1.27 -2.79
C GLY A 8 -8.35 0.04 -1.91
N VAL A 9 -8.54 -1.13 -2.52
CA VAL A 9 -8.70 -2.40 -1.79
C VAL A 9 -7.43 -2.74 -1.01
N GLY A 10 -6.26 -2.56 -1.61
CA GLY A 10 -4.98 -2.81 -0.93
C GLY A 10 -4.76 -1.90 0.28
N LEU A 11 -5.09 -0.61 0.17
CA LEU A 11 -5.03 0.35 1.28
C LEU A 11 -6.02 0.00 2.39
N PHE A 12 -7.22 -0.46 2.03
CA PHE A 12 -8.17 -0.92 3.03
C PHE A 12 -7.63 -2.13 3.80
N PHE A 13 -7.03 -3.08 3.09
CA PHE A 13 -6.45 -4.29 3.69
C PHE A 13 -5.25 -3.97 4.58
N ASP A 14 -4.41 -3.02 4.16
CA ASP A 14 -3.32 -2.47 4.96
C ASP A 14 -3.81 -1.92 6.30
N LEU A 15 -4.88 -1.10 6.28
CA LEU A 15 -5.48 -0.58 7.52
C LEU A 15 -6.04 -1.70 8.41
N LEU A 16 -6.70 -2.70 7.82
CA LEU A 16 -7.21 -3.85 8.57
C LEU A 16 -6.07 -4.56 9.30
N GLU A 17 -4.93 -4.72 8.62
CA GLU A 17 -3.83 -5.49 9.16
C GLU A 17 -3.09 -4.74 10.26
N ILE A 18 -2.93 -3.42 10.13
CA ILE A 18 -2.43 -2.55 11.22
C ILE A 18 -3.35 -2.65 12.45
N VAL A 19 -4.67 -2.61 12.24
CA VAL A 19 -5.64 -2.75 13.34
C VAL A 19 -5.57 -4.14 13.96
N LEU A 20 -5.42 -5.20 13.14
CA LEU A 20 -5.29 -6.57 13.63
C LEU A 20 -4.06 -6.73 14.51
N GLY A 21 -2.89 -6.22 14.10
CA GLY A 21 -1.66 -6.30 14.89
C GLY A 21 -1.78 -5.61 16.25
N ASN A 22 -2.41 -4.42 16.28
CA ASN A 22 -2.71 -3.72 17.51
C ASN A 22 -3.71 -4.48 18.39
N ALA A 23 -4.78 -5.03 17.79
CA ALA A 23 -5.77 -5.82 18.50
C ALA A 23 -5.16 -7.09 19.10
N LEU A 24 -4.29 -7.79 18.37
CA LEU A 24 -3.55 -8.95 18.86
C LEU A 24 -2.66 -8.57 20.04
N SER A 25 -1.94 -7.45 19.98
CA SER A 25 -1.15 -6.97 21.11
C SER A 25 -2.02 -6.72 22.36
N VAL A 26 -3.25 -6.23 22.20
CA VAL A 26 -4.20 -6.03 23.31
C VAL A 26 -4.73 -7.38 23.83
N VAL A 27 -5.17 -8.27 22.95
CA VAL A 27 -5.73 -9.58 23.30
C VAL A 27 -4.69 -10.43 24.05
N PHE A 28 -3.45 -10.44 23.58
CA PHE A 28 -2.35 -11.18 24.22
C PHE A 28 -1.79 -10.49 25.47
N SER A 29 -2.22 -9.26 25.79
CA SER A 29 -1.87 -8.58 27.03
C SER A 29 -2.81 -8.91 28.21
N ALA A 30 -3.95 -9.59 27.95
CA ALA A 30 -4.94 -9.96 28.97
C ALA A 30 -5.01 -11.51 29.16
N PRO A 31 -5.31 -12.01 30.39
CA PRO A 31 -5.54 -13.45 30.62
C PRO A 31 -6.73 -13.96 29.81
N PRO A 32 -6.72 -15.19 29.24
CA PRO A 32 -5.97 -16.39 29.66
C PRO A 32 -4.74 -16.77 28.79
N HIS A 33 -4.43 -15.99 27.73
CA HIS A 33 -3.28 -16.21 26.85
C HIS A 33 -2.27 -15.08 26.98
N ALA A 34 -1.89 -14.72 28.22
CA ALA A 34 -0.93 -13.64 28.45
C ALA A 34 0.43 -14.02 27.84
N ALA A 35 0.74 -13.43 26.69
CA ALA A 35 2.00 -13.60 26.00
C ALA A 35 3.12 -13.00 26.83
N THR A 36 4.33 -13.56 26.73
CA THR A 36 5.47 -12.98 27.44
C THR A 36 5.74 -11.58 26.88
N SER A 37 6.18 -10.62 27.69
CA SER A 37 6.50 -9.26 27.20
C SER A 37 7.46 -9.27 25.99
N ARG A 38 8.36 -10.26 25.94
CA ARG A 38 9.24 -10.51 24.79
C ARG A 38 8.47 -10.81 23.50
N GLU A 39 7.45 -11.65 23.55
CA GLU A 39 6.64 -12.02 22.36
C GLU A 39 5.81 -10.85 21.86
N LEU A 40 5.22 -10.06 22.76
CA LEU A 40 4.53 -8.82 22.41
C LEU A 40 5.47 -7.81 21.74
N SER A 41 6.69 -7.64 22.29
CA SER A 41 7.70 -6.79 21.65
C SER A 41 8.10 -7.30 20.26
N PHE A 42 8.22 -8.62 20.06
CA PHE A 42 8.50 -9.19 18.74
C PHE A 42 7.33 -9.01 17.76
N LEU A 43 6.09 -9.19 18.22
CA LEU A 43 4.88 -8.91 17.42
C LEU A 43 4.85 -7.44 16.99
N LEU A 44 5.06 -6.50 17.90
CA LEU A 44 5.11 -5.07 17.57
C LEU A 44 6.34 -4.67 16.77
N SER A 45 7.43 -5.44 16.83
CA SER A 45 8.63 -5.17 16.03
C SER A 45 8.54 -5.74 14.61
N SER A 46 7.59 -6.64 14.36
CA SER A 46 7.45 -7.33 13.08
C SER A 46 7.22 -6.38 11.90
N LEU A 47 6.41 -5.34 12.12
CA LEU A 47 6.20 -4.23 11.18
C LEU A 47 7.49 -3.53 10.75
N TYR A 48 8.43 -3.26 11.67
CA TYR A 48 9.72 -2.66 11.30
C TYR A 48 10.61 -3.62 10.50
N ILE A 49 10.58 -4.91 10.83
CA ILE A 49 11.29 -5.96 10.07
C ILE A 49 10.68 -6.07 8.67
N GLY A 50 9.35 -6.02 8.58
CA GLY A 50 8.57 -5.97 7.34
C GLY A 50 9.00 -4.81 6.46
N ALA A 51 9.04 -3.61 7.03
CA ALA A 51 9.45 -2.39 6.33
C ALA A 51 10.89 -2.46 5.81
N ALA A 52 11.82 -2.96 6.63
CA ALA A 52 13.23 -3.08 6.28
C ALA A 52 13.47 -3.97 5.04
N ILE A 53 12.64 -5.01 4.85
CA ILE A 53 12.80 -5.98 3.77
C ILE A 53 11.86 -5.67 2.59
N GLY A 54 10.61 -5.31 2.87
CA GLY A 54 9.55 -5.12 1.89
C GLY A 54 9.80 -3.95 0.95
N ALA A 55 10.22 -2.79 1.48
CA ALA A 55 10.46 -1.59 0.68
C ALA A 55 11.52 -1.79 -0.42
N PRO A 56 12.76 -2.26 -0.13
CA PRO A 56 13.77 -2.46 -1.16
C PRO A 56 13.44 -3.64 -2.11
N ALA A 57 12.86 -4.72 -1.58
CA ALA A 57 12.48 -5.87 -2.40
C ALA A 57 11.44 -5.48 -3.46
N CYS A 58 10.54 -4.57 -3.11
CA CYS A 58 9.49 -4.17 -4.02
C CYS A 58 9.98 -3.28 -5.17
N GLY A 59 10.91 -2.37 -4.91
CA GLY A 59 11.55 -1.58 -5.97
C GLY A 59 12.17 -2.49 -7.03
N PHE A 60 12.97 -3.46 -6.58
CA PHE A 60 13.61 -4.43 -7.47
C PHE A 60 12.61 -5.29 -8.25
N LEU A 61 11.56 -5.80 -7.59
CA LEU A 61 10.54 -6.60 -8.26
C LEU A 61 9.71 -5.79 -9.26
N ALA A 62 9.33 -4.57 -8.90
CA ALA A 62 8.52 -3.69 -9.75
C ALA A 62 9.23 -3.30 -11.04
N ASP A 63 10.54 -3.06 -10.97
CA ASP A 63 11.36 -2.72 -12.13
C ASP A 63 11.54 -3.89 -13.09
N ARG A 64 11.53 -5.14 -12.57
CA ARG A 64 11.77 -6.35 -13.39
C ARG A 64 10.50 -6.97 -13.99
N PHE A 65 9.43 -7.06 -13.20
CA PHE A 65 8.21 -7.80 -13.60
C PHE A 65 7.04 -6.88 -13.98
N GLY A 66 7.22 -5.58 -13.81
CA GLY A 66 6.20 -4.58 -14.07
C GLY A 66 5.27 -4.36 -12.88
N ARG A 67 4.95 -3.08 -12.63
CA ARG A 67 4.22 -2.61 -11.44
C ARG A 67 2.87 -3.29 -11.22
N LYS A 68 2.08 -3.57 -12.28
CA LYS A 68 0.73 -4.14 -12.15
C LYS A 68 0.74 -5.59 -11.67
N VAL A 69 1.67 -6.38 -12.20
CA VAL A 69 1.81 -7.81 -11.86
C VAL A 69 2.28 -7.94 -10.42
N VAL A 70 3.29 -7.15 -10.05
CA VAL A 70 3.83 -7.12 -8.69
C VAL A 70 2.77 -6.70 -7.67
N LEU A 71 1.98 -5.66 -7.97
CA LEU A 71 0.86 -5.25 -7.11
C LEU A 71 -0.12 -6.40 -6.83
N THR A 72 -0.53 -7.12 -7.88
CA THR A 72 -1.49 -8.22 -7.76
C THR A 72 -0.91 -9.39 -6.97
N LEU A 73 0.37 -9.72 -7.21
CA LEU A 73 1.08 -10.78 -6.50
C LEU A 73 1.23 -10.47 -5.01
N ILE A 74 1.55 -9.22 -4.67
CA ILE A 74 1.69 -8.77 -3.28
C ILE A 74 0.35 -8.90 -2.54
N LEU A 75 -0.74 -8.44 -3.15
CA LEU A 75 -2.07 -8.54 -2.54
C LEU A 75 -2.53 -9.99 -2.37
N PHE A 76 -2.25 -10.85 -3.35
CA PHE A 76 -2.57 -12.27 -3.25
C PHE A 76 -1.74 -12.96 -2.15
N ARG A 77 -0.44 -12.65 -2.08
CA ARG A 77 0.45 -13.15 -1.02
C ARG A 77 0.00 -12.67 0.36
N LEU A 78 -0.39 -11.40 0.48
CA LEU A 78 -0.92 -10.83 1.71
C LEU A 78 -2.18 -11.58 2.16
N ALA A 79 -3.17 -11.72 1.27
CA ALA A 79 -4.41 -12.43 1.57
C ALA A 79 -4.16 -13.89 2.02
N ALA A 80 -3.25 -14.60 1.34
CA ALA A 80 -2.88 -15.97 1.73
C ALA A 80 -2.23 -16.03 3.11
N LEU A 81 -1.34 -15.08 3.42
CA LEU A 81 -0.65 -15.01 4.71
C LEU A 81 -1.58 -14.63 5.86
N SER A 82 -2.52 -13.69 5.65
CA SER A 82 -3.52 -13.34 6.66
C SER A 82 -4.43 -14.52 7.02
N VAL A 83 -4.78 -15.37 6.03
CA VAL A 83 -5.53 -16.62 6.31
C VAL A 83 -4.68 -17.59 7.15
N CYS A 84 -3.40 -17.75 6.80
CA CYS A 84 -2.47 -18.57 7.58
C CYS A 84 -2.26 -18.04 9.01
N GLU A 85 -2.23 -16.72 9.19
CA GLU A 85 -2.13 -16.07 10.50
C GLU A 85 -3.33 -16.44 11.39
N GLY A 86 -4.55 -16.39 10.83
CA GLY A 86 -5.77 -16.79 11.53
C GLY A 86 -5.86 -18.29 11.86
N MET A 87 -5.13 -19.14 11.13
CA MET A 87 -5.04 -20.58 11.40
C MET A 87 -3.86 -20.96 12.32
N SER A 88 -3.09 -19.98 12.80
CA SER A 88 -1.88 -20.26 13.56
C SER A 88 -2.21 -20.79 14.98
N PRO A 89 -1.60 -21.92 15.41
CA PRO A 89 -1.89 -22.50 16.72
C PRO A 89 -1.04 -21.91 17.86
N ASN A 90 0.10 -21.30 17.53
CA ASN A 90 1.05 -20.75 18.50
C ASN A 90 1.42 -19.30 18.16
N ILE A 91 1.76 -18.52 19.21
CA ILE A 91 2.19 -17.12 19.09
C ILE A 91 3.43 -17.01 18.20
N ALA A 92 4.41 -17.90 18.33
CA ALA A 92 5.62 -17.88 17.50
C ALA A 92 5.31 -18.05 15.99
N THR A 93 4.40 -18.97 15.63
CA THR A 93 3.97 -19.16 14.23
C THR A 93 3.14 -17.99 13.74
N LEU A 94 2.31 -17.41 14.62
CA LEU A 94 1.56 -16.19 14.33
C LEU A 94 2.53 -15.07 13.97
N THR A 95 3.53 -14.79 14.82
CA THR A 95 4.54 -13.75 14.61
C THR A 95 5.34 -13.98 13.32
N LEU A 96 5.61 -15.23 12.94
CA LEU A 96 6.30 -15.52 11.69
C LEU A 96 5.44 -15.16 10.46
N PHE A 97 4.18 -15.59 10.43
CA PHE A 97 3.26 -15.25 9.34
C PHE A 97 3.00 -13.74 9.29
N ARG A 98 2.91 -13.10 10.46
CA ARG A 98 2.80 -11.66 10.65
C ARG A 98 3.95 -10.91 9.97
N VAL A 99 5.21 -11.27 10.28
CA VAL A 99 6.38 -10.66 9.63
C VAL A 99 6.28 -10.81 8.10
N LEU A 100 5.91 -12.00 7.62
CA LEU A 100 5.80 -12.24 6.18
C LEU A 100 4.67 -11.43 5.51
N ALA A 101 3.56 -11.20 6.22
CA ALA A 101 2.44 -10.36 5.78
C ALA A 101 2.87 -8.89 5.76
N ASP A 102 3.53 -8.40 6.82
CA ASP A 102 4.04 -7.03 6.93
C ASP A 102 5.07 -6.73 5.83
N VAL A 103 5.94 -7.67 5.47
CA VAL A 103 6.85 -7.53 4.30
C VAL A 103 6.05 -7.27 3.01
N SER A 104 4.89 -7.90 2.86
CA SER A 104 4.04 -7.75 1.67
C SER A 104 3.34 -6.37 1.68
N ILE A 105 2.87 -5.92 2.85
CA ILE A 105 2.23 -4.61 3.03
C ILE A 105 3.21 -3.48 2.73
N GLU A 106 4.40 -3.52 3.32
CA GLU A 106 5.39 -2.44 3.17
C GLU A 106 5.99 -2.41 1.76
N ALA A 107 5.95 -3.55 1.04
CA ALA A 107 6.22 -3.60 -0.39
C ALA A 107 5.14 -2.87 -1.21
N PHE A 108 3.87 -2.89 -0.78
CA PHE A 108 2.76 -2.27 -1.50
C PHE A 108 2.83 -0.72 -1.46
N TRP A 109 3.26 -0.12 -0.35
CA TRP A 109 3.30 1.33 -0.18
C TRP A 109 4.05 2.11 -1.28
N PRO A 110 5.30 1.77 -1.64
CA PRO A 110 6.02 2.47 -2.71
C PRO A 110 5.33 2.32 -4.08
N LEU A 111 4.65 1.20 -4.35
CA LEU A 111 3.89 1.05 -5.60
C LEU A 111 2.69 1.99 -5.63
N VAL A 112 1.93 2.08 -4.53
CA VAL A 112 0.78 2.98 -4.46
C VAL A 112 1.22 4.43 -4.65
N VAL A 113 2.27 4.86 -3.96
CA VAL A 113 2.81 6.21 -4.11
C VAL A 113 3.22 6.45 -5.55
N ALA A 114 3.98 5.53 -6.17
CA ALA A 114 4.38 5.66 -7.56
C ALA A 114 3.19 5.74 -8.54
N TYR A 115 2.14 4.94 -8.30
CA TYR A 115 0.91 4.98 -9.10
C TYR A 115 0.13 6.29 -8.92
N LEU A 116 0.01 6.79 -7.69
CA LEU A 116 -0.63 8.07 -7.41
C LEU A 116 0.14 9.21 -8.06
N THR A 117 1.47 9.18 -8.01
CA THR A 117 2.34 10.17 -8.67
C THR A 117 2.16 10.13 -10.18
N ASP A 118 2.13 8.95 -10.81
CA ASP A 118 1.92 8.83 -12.26
C ASP A 118 0.56 9.46 -12.66
N ILE A 119 -0.50 9.22 -11.90
CA ILE A 119 -1.83 9.78 -12.17
C ILE A 119 -1.83 11.31 -11.98
N LEU A 120 -1.19 11.80 -10.92
CA LEU A 120 -1.09 13.23 -10.64
C LEU A 120 -0.29 13.97 -11.72
N VAL A 121 0.84 13.42 -12.16
CA VAL A 121 1.65 14.01 -13.23
C VAL A 121 0.86 14.05 -14.54
N LEU A 122 0.15 12.98 -14.89
CA LEU A 122 -0.70 12.94 -16.08
C LEU A 122 -1.82 13.97 -16.04
N SER A 123 -2.48 14.16 -14.90
CA SER A 123 -3.59 15.12 -14.78
C SER A 123 -3.10 16.57 -14.91
N VAL A 124 -1.96 16.90 -14.30
CA VAL A 124 -1.33 18.22 -14.45
C VAL A 124 -0.87 18.45 -15.88
N LEU A 125 -0.27 17.44 -16.53
CA LEU A 125 0.20 17.55 -17.91
C LEU A 125 -0.97 17.75 -18.89
N LEU A 126 -2.09 17.05 -18.70
CA LEU A 126 -3.31 17.26 -19.49
C LEU A 126 -3.90 18.65 -19.29
N LEU A 127 -3.83 19.21 -18.08
CA LEU A 127 -4.31 20.56 -17.78
C LEU A 127 -3.37 21.64 -18.36
N ALA A 128 -2.06 21.36 -18.41
CA ALA A 128 -1.07 22.23 -19.02
C ALA A 128 -1.11 22.20 -20.57
N LEU A 129 -1.43 21.05 -21.16
CA LEU A 129 -1.58 20.86 -22.61
C LEU A 129 -3.00 21.10 -23.12
N ALA A 130 -3.98 21.23 -22.22
CA ALA A 130 -5.33 21.65 -22.58
C ALA A 130 -5.20 22.97 -23.34
N PRO A 131 -5.57 23.02 -24.64
CA PRO A 131 -5.38 24.20 -25.43
C PRO A 131 -6.10 25.33 -24.71
N ARG A 132 -5.36 26.40 -24.42
CA ARG A 132 -5.85 27.65 -23.82
C ARG A 132 -6.80 28.30 -24.82
N SER A 133 -7.96 27.68 -25.05
CA SER A 133 -8.88 28.06 -26.09
C SER A 133 -9.62 29.30 -25.62
N ARG A 134 -9.21 30.43 -26.22
CA ARG A 134 -10.13 31.46 -26.67
C ARG A 134 -10.58 32.48 -25.63
N SER A 135 -9.66 33.32 -25.19
CA SER A 135 -9.96 34.71 -24.77
C SER A 135 -9.38 35.76 -25.73
N ARG A 136 -9.13 35.38 -27.00
CA ARG A 136 -8.67 36.31 -28.04
C ARG A 136 -9.59 36.27 -29.24
N GLU A 137 -10.63 37.09 -29.25
CA GLU A 137 -11.17 37.73 -30.46
C GLU A 137 -11.84 39.06 -30.05
N PRO A 138 -11.97 40.05 -30.95
CA PRO A 138 -11.01 40.53 -31.93
C PRO A 138 -10.83 42.07 -31.83
N VAL A 139 -9.70 42.57 -32.33
CA VAL A 139 -9.47 44.02 -32.53
C VAL A 139 -10.52 44.54 -33.52
N TYR A 140 -11.48 45.29 -33.01
CA TYR A 140 -12.50 45.97 -33.79
C TYR A 140 -11.83 47.09 -34.60
N LYS A 141 -11.49 46.78 -35.86
CA LYS A 141 -11.07 47.77 -36.85
C LYS A 141 -12.29 48.56 -37.28
N GLU A 142 -12.59 49.66 -36.62
CA GLU A 142 -13.38 50.72 -37.25
C GLU A 142 -12.50 51.47 -38.24
N ARG A 143 -12.79 51.28 -39.53
CA ARG A 143 -12.67 52.36 -40.51
C ARG A 143 -13.99 52.46 -41.24
N PRO A 144 -14.59 53.66 -41.24
CA PRO A 144 -15.28 54.10 -42.43
C PRO A 144 -14.80 55.49 -42.87
N ARG A 145 -14.32 55.49 -44.12
CA ARG A 145 -14.37 56.53 -45.17
C ARG A 145 -13.53 57.80 -44.98
#